data_AF-A0A7C0YTC6-F1
#
_entry.id   AF-A0A7C0YTC6-F1
#
_cell.length_a   1.000
_cell.length_b   1.000
_cell.length_c   1.000
_cell.angle_alpha   90.00
_cell.angle_beta   90.00
_cell.angle_gamma   90.00
#
_symmetry.space_group_name_H-M   'P 1'
#
loop_
_entity.id
_entity.type
_entity.pdbx_description
1 polymer ?
#
loop_
_entity_poly.entity_id
_entity_poly.type
_entity_poly.pdbx_seq_one_letter_code
_entity_poly.pdbx_strand_id
1 'polypeptide(L)' 'MARVMLVDDSKFMRGVLSKIVGEKHELVGEAENGQSAVETYEKLRPDI' A
#
# COMPACT_ATOMS: atom_id res chain seq x y z
N MET A 1 6.67 -11.72 -8.04
CA MET A 1 6.19 -10.36 -7.65
C MET A 1 4.95 -10.54 -6.82
N ALA A 2 4.87 -9.87 -5.68
CA ALA A 2 3.68 -9.83 -4.83
C ALA A 2 2.95 -8.50 -5.07
N ARG A 3 1.63 -8.50 -4.89
CA ARG A 3 0.76 -7.33 -4.91
C ARG A 3 0.74 -6.73 -3.51
N VAL A 4 1.32 -5.55 -3.35
CA VAL A 4 1.53 -4.89 -2.06
C VAL A 4 0.63 -3.69 -1.92
N MET A 5 0.04 -3.53 -0.74
CA MET A 5 -0.68 -2.33 -0.33
C MET A 5 0.06 -1.64 0.81
N LEU A 6 0.24 -0.32 0.72
CA LEU A 6 0.91 0.45 1.77
C LEU A 6 -0.08 1.15 2.69
N VAL A 7 0.13 1.04 3.99
CA VAL A 7 -0.67 1.71 5.02
C VAL A 7 0.25 2.45 5.98
N ASP A 8 0.14 3.78 6.02
CA ASP A 8 0.94 4.65 6.87
C ASP A 8 0.22 6.00 7.01
N ASP A 9 0.26 6.67 8.15
CA ASP A 9 -0.43 7.96 8.38
C ASP A 9 0.31 9.16 7.75
N SER A 10 1.58 8.99 7.37
CA SER A 10 2.40 9.99 6.70
C SER A 10 2.44 9.79 5.19
N LYS A 11 1.92 10.78 4.46
CA LYS A 11 2.04 10.84 2.99
C LYS A 11 3.50 10.81 2.50
N PHE A 12 4.41 11.40 3.28
CA PHE A 12 5.84 11.39 2.94
C PHE A 12 6.42 9.98 3.00
N MET A 13 6.13 9.24 4.08
CA MET A 13 6.62 7.88 4.26
C MET A 13 6.08 6.93 3.21
N ARG A 14 4.78 7.02 2.88
CA ARG A 14 4.21 6.27 1.75
C ARG A 14 4.95 6.55 0.45
N GLY A 15 5.28 7.80 0.15
CA GLY A 15 6.05 8.15 -1.05
C GLY A 15 7.46 7.55 -1.10
N VAL A 16 8.14 7.44 0.06
CA VAL A 16 9.46 6.78 0.16
C VAL A 16 9.32 5.27 -0.04
N LEU A 17 8.37 4.64 0.66
CA LEU A 17 8.14 3.20 0.58
C LEU A 17 7.64 2.77 -0.81
N SER A 18 6.78 3.56 -1.45
CA SER A 18 6.28 3.27 -2.80
C SER A 18 7.42 3.17 -3.82
N LYS A 19 8.47 4.00 -3.69
CA LYS A 19 9.65 3.90 -4.56
C LYS A 19 10.44 2.62 -4.30
N ILE A 20 10.71 2.29 -3.03
CA ILE A 20 11.52 1.13 -2.66
C ILE A 20 10.80 -0.19 -2.98
N VAL A 21 9.51 -0.28 -2.66
CA VAL A 21 8.70 -1.49 -2.88
C VAL A 21 8.40 -1.68 -4.36
N GLY A 22 8.12 -0.59 -5.09
CA GLY A 22 7.82 -0.62 -6.52
C GLY A 22 8.97 -1.15 -7.41
N GLU A 23 10.21 -1.18 -6.91
CA GLU A 23 11.34 -1.80 -7.62
C GLU A 23 11.24 -3.34 -7.68
N LYS A 24 10.53 -3.97 -6.73
CA LYS A 24 10.49 -5.45 -6.57
C LYS A 24 9.08 -6.04 -6.57
N HIS A 25 8.08 -5.24 -6.27
CA HIS A 25 6.69 -5.65 -6.07
C HIS A 25 5.73 -4.70 -6.79
N GLU A 26 4.51 -5.17 -7.02
CA GLU A 26 3.46 -4.37 -7.64
C GLU A 26 2.69 -3.62 -6.56
N LEU A 27 2.72 -2.29 -6.57
CA LEU A 27 1.91 -1.49 -5.66
C LEU A 27 0.50 -1.39 -6.20
N VAL A 28 -0.44 -1.99 -5.49
CA VAL A 28 -1.84 -2.05 -5.91
C VAL A 28 -2.71 -1.02 -5.20
N GLY A 29 -2.30 -0.51 -4.04
CA GLY A 29 -3.05 0.50 -3.30
C GLY A 29 -2.27 1.16 -2.16
N GLU A 30 -2.82 2.27 -1.68
CA GLU A 30 -2.33 3.01 -0.52
C GLU A 30 -3.50 3.38 0.40
N ALA A 31 -3.26 3.44 1.70
CA ALA A 31 -4.22 3.92 2.70
C ALA A 31 -3.52 4.76 3.77
N GLU A 32 -4.24 5.71 4.35
CA GLU A 32 -3.68 6.66 5.33
C GLU A 32 -4.10 6.36 6.78
N ASN A 33 -5.01 5.42 6.98
CA ASN A 33 -5.50 5.02 8.28
C ASN A 33 -6.14 3.62 8.21
N GLY A 34 -6.49 3.06 9.37
CA GLY A 34 -7.05 1.71 9.46
C GLY A 34 -8.38 1.54 8.72
N GLN A 35 -9.25 2.55 8.72
CA GLN A 35 -10.55 2.44 8.05
C GLN A 35 -10.41 2.38 6.52
N SER A 36 -9.66 3.33 5.94
CA SER A 36 -9.35 3.32 4.51
C SER A 36 -8.55 2.07 4.11
N ALA A 37 -7.74 1.52 5.01
CA ALA A 37 -6.99 0.30 4.75
C ALA A 37 -7.91 -0.92 4.60
N VAL A 38 -8.88 -1.10 5.50
CA VAL A 38 -9.85 -2.21 5.41
C VAL A 38 -10.66 -2.12 4.12
N GLU A 39 -11.21 -0.94 3.81
CA GLU A 39 -12.01 -0.72 2.60
C GLU A 39 -11.22 -0.99 1.31
N THR A 40 -9.95 -0.61 1.30
CA THR A 40 -9.07 -0.77 0.14
C THR A 40 -8.60 -2.23 0.01
N TYR A 41 -8.32 -2.92 1.12
CA TYR A 41 -8.00 -4.34 1.14
C TYR A 41 -9.15 -5.17 0.58
N GLU A 42 -10.40 -4.86 0.93
CA GLU A 42 -11.57 -5.59 0.41
C GLU A 42 -11.70 -5.46 -1.11
N LYS A 43 -11.40 -4.29 -1.68
CA LYS A 43 -11.47 -4.02 -3.12
C LYS A 43 -10.31 -4.63 -3.89
N LEU A 44 -9.10 -4.58 -3.34
CA LEU A 44 -7.88 -4.91 -4.07
C LEU A 44 -7.32 -6.29 -3.73
N ARG A 45 -7.57 -6.81 -2.53
CA ARG A 45 -7.10 -8.12 -2.06
C ARG A 45 -5.60 -8.30 -2.31
N PRO A 46 -4.72 -7.42 -1.77
CA PRO A 46 -3.28 -7.54 -1.92
C PRO A 46 -2.76 -8.84 -1.28
N ASP A 47 -1.57 -9.28 -1.68
CA ASP A 47 -0.89 -10.42 -1.08
C ASP A 47 -0.25 -10.04 0.27
N ILE A 48 0.15 -8.76 0.40
CA ILE A 48 0.80 -8.15 1.58
C ILE A 48 0.24 -6.74 1.80
#